data_AF-A0A0J7K2E5-F1
#
_entry.id   AF-A0A0J7K2E5-F1
#
_cell.length_a   1.000
_cell.length_b   1.000
_cell.length_c   1.000
_cell.angle_alpha   90.00
_cell.angle_beta   90.00
_cell.angle_gamma   90.00
#
_symmetry.space_group_name_H-M   'P 1'
#
loop_
_entity.id
_entity.type
_entity.pdbx_description
1 polymer ?
#
loop_
_entity_poly.entity_id
_entity_poly.type
_entity_poly.pdbx_seq_one_letter_code
_entity_poly.pdbx_strand_id
1 'polypeptide(L)'
;MKLYCVFLIALACVSGTFGDRLKCTLKPAEIPTSWMDTVDPCTKAMDSQVKTEIEASMKYLSMGAHFARETINRPGFSKYFFESASEERDHAMKIIEYLLMRGQLTNDARKHLQKRPVRFH
;
A
#
# COMPACT_ATOMS: atom_id res chain seq x y z
N MET A 1 -18.06 -50.90 -30.56
CA MET A 1 -17.95 -51.03 -29.09
C MET A 1 -16.56 -50.75 -28.54
N LYS A 2 -15.46 -51.25 -29.16
CA LYS A 2 -14.08 -50.98 -28.68
C LYS A 2 -13.63 -49.51 -28.77
N LEU A 3 -14.17 -48.72 -29.71
CA LEU A 3 -13.78 -47.31 -29.92
C LEU A 3 -14.40 -46.34 -28.90
N TYR A 4 -15.62 -46.63 -28.42
CA TYR A 4 -16.30 -45.82 -27.40
C TYR A 4 -15.63 -45.94 -26.03
N CYS A 5 -15.13 -47.12 -25.67
CA CYS A 5 -14.39 -47.31 -24.43
C CYS A 5 -13.08 -46.51 -24.41
N VAL A 6 -12.39 -46.36 -25.55
CA VAL A 6 -11.16 -45.57 -25.65
C VAL A 6 -11.45 -44.08 -25.46
N PHE A 7 -12.55 -43.58 -26.04
CA PHE A 7 -12.96 -42.19 -25.88
C PHE A 7 -13.38 -41.85 -24.43
N LEU A 8 -14.07 -42.78 -23.76
CA LEU A 8 -14.48 -42.60 -22.36
C LEU A 8 -13.29 -42.62 -21.39
N ILE A 9 -12.28 -43.46 -21.64
CA ILE A 9 -11.05 -43.50 -20.83
C ILE A 9 -10.23 -42.22 -21.05
N ALA A 10 -10.12 -41.74 -22.29
CA ALA A 10 -9.41 -40.50 -22.59
C ALA A 10 -10.06 -39.28 -21.91
N LEU A 11 -11.39 -39.19 -21.91
CA LEU A 11 -12.12 -38.08 -21.27
C LEU A 11 -11.96 -38.09 -19.73
N ALA A 12 -11.90 -39.27 -19.11
CA ALA A 12 -11.65 -39.43 -17.68
C ALA A 12 -10.23 -38.96 -17.29
N CYS A 13 -9.23 -39.19 -18.14
CA CYS A 13 -7.85 -38.75 -17.89
C CYS A 13 -7.67 -37.23 -18.04
N VAL A 14 -8.40 -36.56 -18.93
CA VAL A 14 -8.34 -35.08 -19.07
C VAL A 14 -8.99 -34.38 -17.86
N SER A 15 -9.98 -35.01 -17.24
CA SER A 15 -10.68 -34.48 -16.05
C SER A 15 -9.85 -34.61 -14.77
N GLY A 16 -8.92 -35.55 -14.72
CA GLY A 16 -8.22 -35.97 -13.50
C GLY A 16 -6.92 -35.24 -13.16
N THR A 17 -6.53 -34.20 -13.92
CA THR A 17 -5.24 -33.49 -13.70
C THR A 17 -5.41 -31.99 -13.49
N PHE A 18 -6.47 -31.55 -12.80
CA PHE A 18 -6.45 -30.22 -12.19
C PHE A 18 -5.79 -30.33 -10.83
N GLY A 19 -4.48 -30.13 -10.83
CA GLY A 19 -3.63 -30.22 -9.64
C GLY A 19 -4.22 -29.51 -8.44
N ASP A 20 -4.07 -30.17 -7.28
CA ASP A 20 -4.29 -29.54 -5.99
C ASP A 20 -3.52 -28.23 -5.97
N ARG A 21 -4.24 -27.10 -6.08
CA ARG A 21 -3.64 -25.77 -5.98
C ARG A 21 -3.04 -25.68 -4.59
N LEU A 22 -1.71 -25.78 -4.50
CA LEU A 22 -0.94 -25.37 -3.34
C LEU A 22 -1.41 -23.96 -2.95
N LYS A 23 -2.21 -23.86 -1.88
CA LYS A 23 -2.67 -22.58 -1.36
C LYS A 23 -1.51 -21.96 -0.61
N CYS A 24 -0.83 -21.00 -1.22
CA CYS A 24 0.31 -20.27 -0.62
C CYS A 24 -0.10 -19.30 0.50
N THR A 25 -1.37 -19.24 0.87
CA THR A 25 -1.90 -18.39 1.95
C THR A 25 -2.44 -19.26 3.06
N LEU A 26 -1.90 -19.08 4.26
CA LEU A 26 -2.41 -19.72 5.46
C LEU A 26 -3.80 -19.17 5.79
N LYS A 27 -4.65 -20.03 6.36
CA LYS A 27 -5.94 -19.57 6.89
C LYS A 27 -5.67 -18.61 8.06
N PRO A 28 -6.32 -17.44 8.12
CA PRO A 28 -6.19 -16.52 9.25
C PRO A 28 -6.62 -17.18 10.57
N ALA A 29 -5.95 -16.83 11.67
CA ALA A 29 -6.36 -17.23 13.00
C ALA A 29 -7.52 -16.35 13.52
N GLU A 30 -8.41 -16.93 14.33
CA GLU A 30 -9.48 -16.20 14.99
C GLU A 30 -8.94 -15.58 16.29
N ILE A 31 -8.81 -14.25 16.32
CA ILE A 31 -8.29 -13.48 17.46
C ILE A 31 -9.39 -12.51 17.93
N PRO A 32 -9.58 -12.30 19.25
CA PRO A 32 -10.54 -11.33 19.76
C PRO A 32 -10.29 -9.93 19.19
N THR A 33 -11.36 -9.24 18.79
CA THR A 33 -11.30 -7.92 18.15
C THR A 33 -11.83 -6.79 19.04
N SER A 34 -12.20 -7.08 20.28
CA SER A 34 -12.80 -6.11 21.21
C SER A 34 -11.91 -4.91 21.56
N TRP A 35 -10.60 -5.03 21.34
CA TRP A 35 -9.62 -3.97 21.56
C TRP A 35 -9.53 -2.97 20.39
N MET A 36 -10.11 -3.28 19.22
CA MET A 36 -10.18 -2.38 18.07
C MET A 36 -11.41 -1.48 18.19
N ASP A 37 -11.22 -0.29 18.74
CA ASP A 37 -12.26 0.66 19.13
C ASP A 37 -12.29 1.93 18.25
N THR A 38 -11.40 2.05 17.26
CA THR A 38 -11.36 3.21 16.36
C THR A 38 -12.60 3.28 15.47
N VAL A 39 -13.25 4.45 15.43
CA VAL A 39 -14.43 4.70 14.61
C VAL A 39 -14.07 5.07 13.17
N ASP A 40 -14.89 4.61 12.22
CA ASP A 40 -14.72 4.82 10.77
C ASP A 40 -14.39 6.27 10.34
N PRO A 41 -15.08 7.32 10.83
CA PRO A 41 -14.77 8.69 10.43
C PRO A 41 -13.35 9.12 10.82
N CYS A 42 -12.87 8.70 11.99
CA CYS A 42 -11.52 8.99 12.47
C CYS A 42 -10.49 8.27 11.61
N THR A 43 -10.66 6.97 11.36
CA THR A 43 -9.75 6.18 10.52
C THR A 43 -9.64 6.75 9.11
N LYS A 44 -10.76 7.19 8.50
CA LYS A 44 -10.76 7.84 7.18
C LYS A 44 -10.05 9.20 7.18
N ALA A 45 -10.21 9.99 8.22
CA ALA A 45 -9.49 11.26 8.36
C ALA A 45 -7.98 11.03 8.48
N MET A 46 -7.56 10.03 9.26
CA MET A 46 -6.15 9.65 9.40
C MET A 46 -5.55 9.13 8.09
N ASP A 47 -6.28 8.31 7.33
CA ASP A 47 -5.88 7.86 5.99
C ASP A 47 -5.69 9.05 5.02
N SER A 48 -6.62 10.01 5.08
CA SER A 48 -6.48 11.25 4.32
C SER A 48 -5.27 12.08 4.77
N GLN A 49 -4.96 12.11 6.07
CA GLN A 49 -3.81 12.85 6.58
C GLN A 49 -2.50 12.23 6.10
N VAL A 50 -2.35 10.90 6.16
CA VAL A 50 -1.17 10.20 5.60
C VAL A 50 -0.91 10.63 4.16
N LYS A 51 -1.98 10.69 3.35
CA LYS A 51 -1.87 11.13 1.96
C LYS A 51 -1.40 12.59 1.86
N THR A 52 -1.96 13.48 2.67
CA THR A 52 -1.56 14.90 2.70
C THR A 52 -0.07 15.05 3.03
N GLU A 53 0.43 14.34 4.05
CA GLU A 53 1.85 14.41 4.45
C GLU A 53 2.79 13.88 3.36
N ILE A 54 2.43 12.78 2.70
CA ILE A 54 3.22 12.25 1.58
C ILE A 54 3.21 13.23 0.39
N GLU A 55 2.07 13.83 0.07
CA GLU A 55 1.98 14.86 -0.97
C GLU A 55 2.81 16.10 -0.61
N ALA A 56 2.81 16.52 0.65
CA ALA A 56 3.64 17.63 1.15
C ALA A 56 5.14 17.31 1.04
N SER A 57 5.55 16.11 1.49
CA SER A 57 6.92 15.61 1.33
C SER A 57 7.39 15.69 -0.13
N MET A 58 6.58 15.21 -1.07
CA MET A 58 6.94 15.23 -2.49
C MET A 58 6.99 16.65 -3.07
N LYS A 59 6.11 17.56 -2.61
CA LYS A 59 6.16 18.98 -3.00
C LYS A 59 7.44 19.64 -2.51
N TYR A 60 7.80 19.47 -1.24
CA TYR A 60 9.03 20.02 -0.69
C TYR A 60 10.27 19.42 -1.35
N LEU A 61 10.25 18.13 -1.70
CA LEU A 61 11.34 17.51 -2.45
C LEU A 61 11.54 18.20 -3.82
N SER A 62 10.46 18.49 -4.54
CA SER A 62 10.48 19.23 -5.80
C SER A 62 11.01 20.66 -5.62
N MET A 63 10.61 21.36 -4.56
CA MET A 63 11.13 22.69 -4.23
C MET A 63 12.63 22.66 -3.91
N GLY A 64 13.06 21.70 -3.09
CA GLY A 64 14.47 21.50 -2.76
C GLY A 64 15.33 21.28 -3.99
N ALA A 65 14.85 20.45 -4.93
CA ALA A 65 15.50 20.22 -6.22
C ALA A 65 15.50 21.47 -7.10
N HIS A 66 14.42 22.25 -7.13
CA HIS A 66 14.35 23.51 -7.87
C HIS A 66 15.42 24.51 -7.42
N PHE A 67 15.55 24.73 -6.12
CA PHE A 67 16.55 25.67 -5.57
C PHE A 67 18.00 25.15 -5.63
N ALA A 68 18.19 23.84 -5.81
CA ALA A 68 19.50 23.22 -6.03
C ALA A 68 20.04 23.42 -7.45
N ARG A 69 19.19 23.79 -8.43
CA ARG A 69 19.61 23.99 -9.82
C ARG A 69 20.73 25.01 -9.92
N GLU A 70 21.74 24.73 -10.74
CA GLU A 70 22.89 25.62 -10.97
C GLU A 70 22.49 27.05 -11.37
N THR A 71 21.40 27.21 -12.13
CA THR A 71 20.87 28.51 -12.57
C THR A 71 20.24 29.33 -11.45
N ILE A 72 19.89 28.71 -10.33
CA ILE A 72 19.23 29.34 -9.16
C ILE A 72 20.17 29.39 -7.98
N ASN A 73 20.85 28.27 -7.68
CA ASN A 73 21.91 28.12 -6.68
C ASN A 73 21.58 28.80 -5.34
N ARG A 74 20.47 28.38 -4.72
CA ARG A 74 20.05 28.85 -3.39
C ARG A 74 20.17 27.70 -2.38
N PRO A 75 21.40 27.37 -1.92
CA PRO A 75 21.64 26.17 -1.12
C PRO A 75 20.92 26.19 0.24
N GLY A 76 20.73 27.36 0.86
CA GLY A 76 19.96 27.48 2.11
C GLY A 76 18.50 27.08 1.94
N PHE A 77 17.83 27.58 0.89
CA PHE A 77 16.46 27.19 0.56
C PHE A 77 16.37 25.71 0.15
N SER A 78 17.32 25.24 -0.65
CA SER A 78 17.39 23.84 -1.06
C SER A 78 17.47 22.91 0.15
N LYS A 79 18.40 23.18 1.09
CA LYS A 79 18.54 22.44 2.34
C LYS A 79 17.26 22.45 3.17
N TYR A 80 16.68 23.64 3.38
CA TYR A 80 15.43 23.79 4.14
C TYR A 80 14.32 22.91 3.58
N PHE A 81 14.09 22.95 2.26
CA PHE A 81 13.03 22.15 1.65
C PHE A 81 13.31 20.65 1.64
N PHE A 82 14.58 20.21 1.55
CA PHE A 82 14.90 18.79 1.72
C PHE A 82 14.69 18.30 3.15
N GLU A 83 14.98 19.14 4.15
CA GLU A 83 14.69 18.86 5.56
C GLU A 83 13.17 18.79 5.79
N SER A 84 12.40 19.76 5.30
CA SER A 84 10.93 19.74 5.37
C SER A 84 10.33 18.52 4.66
N ALA A 85 10.88 18.12 3.51
CA ALA A 85 10.42 16.90 2.82
C ALA A 85 10.60 15.65 3.70
N SER A 86 11.72 15.57 4.41
CA SER A 86 12.01 14.46 5.33
C SER A 86 11.07 14.49 6.55
N GLU A 87 10.80 15.68 7.10
CA GLU A 87 9.90 15.87 8.23
C GLU A 87 8.46 15.41 7.92
N GLU A 88 7.90 15.80 6.77
CA GLU A 88 6.54 15.37 6.40
C GLU A 88 6.46 13.87 6.12
N ARG A 89 7.53 13.26 5.59
CA ARG A 89 7.61 11.81 5.46
C ARG A 89 7.56 11.13 6.83
N ASP A 90 8.25 11.68 7.83
CA ASP A 90 8.23 11.16 9.20
C ASP A 90 6.85 11.37 9.87
N HIS A 91 6.15 12.47 9.58
CA HIS A 91 4.76 12.67 10.00
C HIS A 91 3.84 11.58 9.43
N ALA A 92 3.94 11.27 8.13
CA ALA A 92 3.19 10.19 7.51
C ALA A 92 3.46 8.84 8.18
N MET A 93 4.73 8.53 8.48
CA MET A 93 5.13 7.29 9.15
C MET A 93 4.52 7.17 10.55
N LYS A 94 4.56 8.22 11.37
CA LYS A 94 3.97 8.22 12.71
C LYS A 94 2.46 7.92 12.69
N ILE A 95 1.75 8.47 11.70
CA ILE A 95 0.30 8.22 11.54
C ILE A 95 0.05 6.75 11.15
N ILE A 96 0.86 6.19 10.25
CA ILE A 96 0.76 4.77 9.85
C ILE A 96 1.03 3.86 11.04
N GLU A 97 2.09 4.13 11.81
CA GLU A 97 2.44 3.37 13.02
C GLU A 97 1.30 3.41 14.05
N TYR A 98 0.70 4.58 14.25
CA TYR A 98 -0.45 4.74 15.13
C TYR A 98 -1.66 3.91 14.67
N LEU A 99 -1.97 3.92 13.37
CA LEU A 99 -3.07 3.13 12.80
C LEU A 99 -2.82 1.63 12.96
N LEU A 100 -1.59 1.16 12.72
CA LEU A 100 -1.18 -0.24 12.94
C LEU A 100 -1.32 -0.64 14.40
N MET A 101 -0.87 0.23 15.33
CA MET A 101 -1.02 0.03 16.77
C MET A 101 -2.49 -0.14 17.20
N ARG A 102 -3.42 0.55 16.53
CA ARG A 102 -4.87 0.46 16.78
C ARG A 102 -5.56 -0.67 16.00
N GLY A 103 -4.80 -1.59 15.39
CA GLY A 103 -5.35 -2.73 14.65
C GLY A 103 -5.97 -2.36 13.30
N GLN A 104 -5.73 -1.15 12.82
CA GLN A 104 -6.11 -0.74 11.47
C GLN A 104 -5.04 -1.18 10.47
N LEU A 105 -5.29 -0.98 9.17
CA LEU A 105 -4.37 -1.35 8.07
C LEU A 105 -4.01 -2.85 8.02
N THR A 106 -4.86 -3.72 8.59
CA THR A 106 -4.71 -5.18 8.60
C THR A 106 -5.06 -5.85 7.27
N ASN A 107 -5.78 -5.13 6.40
CA ASN A 107 -6.04 -5.52 5.03
C ASN A 107 -4.93 -4.98 4.12
N ASP A 108 -4.77 -5.58 2.92
CA ASP A 108 -3.78 -5.19 1.91
C ASP A 108 -3.46 -3.67 1.92
N ALA A 109 -2.31 -3.31 2.49
CA ALA A 109 -1.89 -1.94 2.75
C ALA A 109 -1.91 -1.07 1.47
N ARG A 110 -1.81 -1.73 0.32
CA ARG A 110 -1.95 -1.12 -1.01
C ARG A 110 -3.28 -0.39 -1.19
N LYS A 111 -4.38 -0.86 -0.61
CA LYS A 111 -5.72 -0.27 -0.75
C LYS A 111 -5.85 1.10 -0.10
N HIS A 112 -5.02 1.38 0.91
CA HIS A 112 -5.00 2.64 1.65
C HIS A 112 -4.09 3.67 0.96
N LEU A 113 -2.95 3.22 0.42
CA LEU A 113 -1.96 4.10 -0.21
C LEU A 113 -2.19 4.38 -1.71
N GLN A 114 -2.93 3.54 -2.43
CA GLN A 114 -3.10 3.66 -3.90
C GLN A 114 -4.48 4.16 -4.35
N LYS A 115 -4.89 5.37 -3.96
CA LYS A 115 -6.09 5.97 -4.57
C LYS A 115 -5.82 6.94 -5.73
N ARG A 116 -4.63 7.55 -5.85
CA ARG A 116 -4.20 8.26 -7.08
C ARG A 116 -2.67 8.27 -7.19
N PRO A 117 -2.07 8.14 -8.38
CA PRO A 117 -0.66 8.46 -8.56
C PRO A 117 -0.44 9.94 -8.21
N VAL A 118 0.65 10.23 -7.50
CA VAL A 118 1.15 11.60 -7.33
C VAL A 118 1.39 12.16 -8.73
N ARG A 119 0.48 13.04 -9.18
CA ARG A 119 0.59 13.64 -10.50
C ARG A 119 1.52 14.84 -10.35
N PHE A 120 2.76 14.67 -10.80
CA PHE A 120 3.66 15.79 -11.02
C PHE A 120 3.08 16.59 -12.20
N HIS A 121 2.65 17.82 -11.92
CA HIS A 121 2.25 18.80 -12.92
C HIS A 121 3.44 19.69 -13.25
#